data_AF-A0A126P8G7-F1
#
_entry.id   AF-A0A126P8G7-F1
#
_cell.length_a   1.000
_cell.length_b   1.000
_cell.length_c   1.000
_cell.angle_alpha   90.00
_cell.angle_beta   90.00
_cell.angle_gamma   90.00
#
_symmetry.space_group_name_H-M   'P 1'
#
loop_
_entity.id
_entity.type
_entity.pdbx_description
1 polymer ?
#
loop_
_entity_poly.entity_id
_entity_poly.type
_entity_poly.pdbx_seq_one_letter_code
_entity_poly.pdbx_strand_id
1 'polypeptide(L)' 'MTELTWASKYLPDGRRATPVRLALPFQTVKTVNESAQLRQDQYSLFAQGKSTEWRNRLIWGDKKYVLPKLMARHT' A
#
# COMPACT_ATOMS: atom_id res chain seq x y z
N MET A 1 23.77 18.62 -12.99
CA MET A 1 22.88 17.53 -12.59
C MET A 1 21.50 17.84 -13.15
N THR A 2 20.93 16.95 -13.96
CA THR A 2 19.68 17.22 -14.69
C THR A 2 18.48 16.70 -13.89
N GLU A 3 17.50 17.56 -13.59
CA GLU A 3 16.30 17.19 -12.82
C GLU A 3 15.03 17.61 -13.58
N LEU A 4 14.02 16.74 -13.61
CA LEU A 4 12.68 17.06 -14.13
C LEU A 4 11.93 17.96 -13.14
N THR A 5 11.58 19.18 -13.54
CA THR A 5 10.85 20.15 -12.73
C THR A 5 9.45 20.38 -13.30
N TRP A 6 8.47 20.63 -12.41
CA TRP A 6 7.09 20.94 -12.77
C TRP A 6 6.48 21.91 -11.76
N ALA A 7 5.38 22.57 -12.15
CA ALA A 7 4.67 23.51 -11.28
C ALA A 7 4.21 22.82 -9.98
N SER A 8 4.43 23.46 -8.83
CA SER A 8 4.14 22.90 -7.49
C SER A 8 5.03 21.75 -7.03
N LYS A 9 6.12 21.41 -7.75
CA LYS A 9 7.15 20.50 -7.21
C LYS A 9 7.86 21.11 -5.99
N TYR A 10 8.08 22.41 -6.04
CA TYR A 10 8.69 23.21 -5.00
C TYR A 10 7.70 24.28 -4.53
N LEU A 11 7.70 24.52 -3.21
CA LEU A 11 7.02 25.63 -2.57
C LEU A 11 7.76 26.95 -2.87
N PRO A 12 7.13 28.12 -2.65
CA PRO A 12 7.78 29.42 -2.84
C PRO A 12 9.06 29.62 -2.00
N ASP A 13 9.21 28.87 -0.91
CA ASP A 13 10.39 28.87 -0.03
C ASP A 13 11.53 27.94 -0.53
N GLY A 14 11.38 27.35 -1.72
CA GLY A 14 12.36 26.44 -2.34
C GLY A 14 12.34 25.02 -1.77
N ARG A 15 11.48 24.72 -0.79
CA ARG A 15 11.34 23.36 -0.25
C ARG A 15 10.51 22.49 -1.18
N ARG A 16 10.77 21.18 -1.18
CA ARG A 16 9.94 20.22 -1.92
C ARG A 16 8.53 20.21 -1.31
N ALA A 17 7.52 20.32 -2.17
CA ALA A 17 6.13 20.20 -1.75
C ALA A 17 5.93 18.80 -1.15
N THR A 18 5.52 18.75 0.11
CA THR A 18 5.30 17.48 0.80
C THR A 18 3.83 17.07 0.61
N PRO A 19 3.53 15.78 0.33
CA PRO A 19 2.15 15.33 0.26
C PRO A 19 1.43 15.56 1.59
N VAL A 20 0.14 15.88 1.54
CA VAL A 20 -0.70 15.94 2.74
C VAL A 20 -0.76 14.55 3.38
N ARG A 21 -0.16 14.38 4.55
CA ARG A 21 -0.12 13.12 5.31
C ARG A 21 -1.14 13.15 6.44
N LEU A 22 -2.43 13.20 6.10
CA LEU A 22 -3.48 13.11 7.12
C LEU A 22 -3.80 11.65 7.39
N ALA A 23 -3.59 11.22 8.62
CA ALA A 23 -3.81 9.83 9.01
C ALA A 23 -5.28 9.65 9.43
N LEU A 24 -6.19 9.45 8.48
CA LEU A 24 -7.61 9.17 8.76
C LEU A 24 -7.82 7.69 9.10
N PRO A 25 -8.84 7.35 9.93
CA PRO A 25 -9.23 5.96 10.13
C PRO A 25 -9.74 5.37 8.81
N PHE A 26 -9.20 4.22 8.41
CA PHE A 26 -9.68 3.49 7.23
C PHE A 26 -10.15 2.09 7.64
N GLN A 27 -11.19 1.61 6.95
CA GLN A 27 -11.67 0.25 7.15
C GLN A 27 -10.77 -0.71 6.37
N THR A 28 -10.17 -1.69 7.07
CA THR A 28 -9.45 -2.78 6.41
C THR A 28 -10.42 -3.91 6.10
N VAL A 29 -10.74 -4.13 4.83
CA VAL A 29 -11.58 -5.26 4.42
C VAL A 29 -10.68 -6.48 4.25
N LYS A 30 -10.75 -7.44 5.18
CA LYS A 30 -9.92 -8.66 5.17
C LYS A 30 -10.28 -9.68 4.07
N THR A 31 -11.20 -9.35 3.17
CA THR A 31 -11.74 -10.32 2.22
C THR A 31 -10.99 -10.24 0.89
N VAL A 32 -10.03 -11.13 0.75
CA VAL A 32 -9.36 -11.43 -0.52
C VAL A 32 -10.35 -12.21 -1.39
N ASN A 33 -10.94 -11.54 -2.37
CA ASN A 33 -11.80 -12.16 -3.37
C ASN A 33 -10.92 -12.76 -4.47
N GLU A 34 -10.22 -13.86 -4.17
CA GLU A 34 -9.70 -14.75 -5.21
C GLU A 34 -10.80 -15.73 -5.58
N SER A 35 -10.94 -16.06 -6.87
CA SER A 35 -11.74 -17.21 -7.26
C SER A 35 -11.11 -18.47 -6.63
N ALA A 36 -11.94 -19.31 -6.00
CA ALA A 36 -11.46 -20.51 -5.30
C ALA A 36 -10.61 -21.42 -6.21
N GLN A 37 -10.93 -21.45 -7.52
CA GLN A 37 -10.21 -22.21 -8.55
C GLN A 37 -8.72 -21.85 -8.67
N LEU A 38 -8.38 -20.55 -8.78
CA LEU A 38 -7.00 -20.11 -9.01
C LEU A 38 -6.11 -20.35 -7.79
N ARG A 39 -6.75 -20.40 -6.62
CA ARG A 39 -6.11 -20.72 -5.34
C ARG A 39 -5.75 -22.21 -5.25
N GLN A 40 -6.61 -23.11 -5.74
CA GLN A 40 -6.36 -24.56 -5.78
C GLN A 40 -5.21 -24.93 -6.72
N ASP A 41 -5.10 -24.28 -7.87
CA ASP A 41 -4.01 -24.52 -8.83
C ASP A 41 -2.65 -23.99 -8.34
N GLN A 42 -2.63 -22.86 -7.61
CA GLN A 42 -1.40 -22.37 -6.99
C GLN A 42 -0.98 -23.20 -5.77
N TYR A 43 -1.92 -23.72 -4.97
CA TYR A 43 -1.56 -24.62 -3.88
C TYR A 43 -1.00 -25.95 -4.37
N SER A 44 -1.50 -26.55 -5.46
CA SER A 44 -0.95 -27.82 -5.96
C SER A 44 0.51 -27.68 -6.44
N LEU A 45 0.89 -26.51 -6.96
CA LEU A 45 2.23 -26.22 -7.47
C LEU A 45 3.22 -25.71 -6.41
N PHE A 46 2.74 -25.09 -5.32
CA PHE A 46 3.58 -24.46 -4.29
C PHE A 46 3.45 -25.07 -2.87
N ALA A 47 2.59 -26.07 -2.64
CA ALA A 47 2.36 -26.69 -1.32
C ALA A 47 3.47 -27.67 -0.86
N GLN A 48 4.72 -27.49 -1.26
CA GLN A 48 5.84 -28.05 -0.49
C GLN A 48 6.23 -27.10 0.65
N GLY A 49 5.35 -27.05 1.66
CA GLY A 49 5.81 -27.13 3.05
C GLY A 49 6.25 -25.86 3.79
N LYS A 50 5.73 -24.66 3.51
CA LYS A 50 5.92 -23.52 4.44
C LYS A 50 4.61 -22.80 4.73
N SER A 51 4.20 -22.81 5.99
CA SER A 51 3.14 -21.92 6.50
C SER A 51 3.67 -20.50 6.49
N THR A 52 3.46 -19.78 5.40
CA THR A 52 3.84 -18.37 5.35
C THR A 52 2.84 -17.60 6.23
N GLU A 53 3.31 -16.99 7.32
CA GLU A 53 2.50 -16.13 8.19
C GLU A 53 1.91 -14.90 7.46
N TRP A 54 2.35 -14.66 6.22
CA TRP A 54 2.08 -13.45 5.45
C TRP A 54 0.77 -13.59 4.69
N ARG A 55 -0.09 -12.58 4.83
CA ARG A 55 -1.39 -12.51 4.15
C ARG A 55 -1.54 -11.20 3.40
N ASN A 56 -1.95 -11.29 2.14
CA ASN A 56 -2.35 -10.13 1.34
C ASN A 56 -3.59 -9.48 1.96
N ARG A 57 -3.66 -8.14 1.92
CA ARG A 57 -4.79 -7.37 2.46
C ARG A 57 -5.33 -6.43 1.39
N LEU A 58 -6.65 -6.44 1.21
CA LEU A 58 -7.34 -5.42 0.44
C LEU A 58 -7.71 -4.26 1.38
N ILE A 59 -7.36 -3.04 1.00
CA ILE A 59 -7.67 -1.84 1.78
C ILE A 59 -8.50 -0.91 0.90
N TRP A 60 -9.67 -0.53 1.38
CA TRP A 60 -10.56 0.42 0.70
C TRP A 60 -10.29 1.82 1.25
N GLY A 61 -9.98 2.78 0.38
CA GLY A 61 -9.75 4.18 0.74
C GLY A 61 -8.79 4.91 -0.19
N ASP A 62 -8.69 6.23 -0.03
CA ASP A 62 -7.75 7.06 -0.78
C ASP A 62 -6.30 6.81 -0.30
N LYS A 63 -5.41 6.52 -1.25
CA LYS A 63 -3.98 6.25 -1.03
C LYS A 63 -3.30 7.34 -0.20
N LYS A 64 -3.72 8.61 -0.33
CA LYS A 64 -3.12 9.73 0.43
C LYS A 64 -3.32 9.62 1.94
N TYR A 65 -4.32 8.87 2.39
CA TYR A 65 -4.64 8.66 3.80
C TYR A 65 -4.24 7.26 4.31
N VAL A 66 -4.28 6.25 3.44
CA VAL A 66 -3.92 4.86 3.79
C VAL A 66 -2.42 4.72 4.04
N LEU A 67 -1.57 5.28 3.16
CA LEU A 67 -0.12 5.10 3.26
C LEU A 67 0.49 5.69 4.54
N PRO A 68 0.17 6.93 4.96
CA PRO A 68 0.72 7.49 6.20
C PRO A 68 0.38 6.64 7.43
N LYS A 69 -0.82 6.08 7.49
CA LYS A 69 -1.26 5.21 8.59
C LYS A 69 -0.56 3.85 8.61
N LEU A 70 -0.25 3.27 7.45
CA LEU A 70 0.55 2.04 7.39
C LEU A 70 2.00 2.27 7.82
N MET A 71 2.57 3.42 7.48
CA MET A 71 3.93 3.79 7.89
C MET A 71 4.04 4.14 9.37
N ALA A 72 2.99 4.71 9.97
CA ALA A 72 2.96 5.02 11.41
C ALA A 72 3.01 3.78 12.32
N ARG A 73 2.75 2.57 11.78
CA ARG A 73 2.75 1.32 12.56
C ARG A 73 4.16 0.74 12.80
N HIS A 74 5.21 1.34 12.24
CA HIS A 74 6.58 0.81 12.25
C HIS A 74 7.59 1.67 13.05
N THR A 75 7.13 2.53 13.96
CA THR A 75 7.97 3.27 14.93
C THR A 75 7.49 2.93 16.34
#